data_AF-A0A9E4C897-F1
#
_entry.id   AF-A0A9E4C897-F1
#
_cell.length_a   1.000
_cell.length_b   1.000
_cell.length_c   1.000
_cell.angle_alpha   90.00
_cell.angle_beta   90.00
_cell.angle_gamma   90.00
#
_symmetry.space_group_name_H-M   'P 1'
#
loop_
_entity.id
_entity.type
_entity.pdbx_description
1 polymer ?
#
loop_
_entity_poly.entity_id
_entity_poly.type
_entity_poly.pdbx_seq_one_letter_code
_entity_poly.pdbx_strand_id
1 'polypeptide(L)' 'AQTRSLIGTNASTLIDPGGLNIGNAALAKATAKGAWVDYGWKDPITGKVVPKSSWAVLHKGYIFGCGVHKP' A
#
# COMPACT_ATOMS: atom_id res chain seq x y z
N ALA A 1 3.19 -11.44 11.75
CA ALA A 1 2.18 -11.29 10.68
C ALA A 1 1.51 -9.93 10.83
N GLN A 2 1.43 -9.12 9.77
CA GLN A 2 0.62 -7.89 9.82
C GLN A 2 -0.83 -8.28 10.15
N THR A 3 -1.40 -7.57 11.10
CA THR A 3 -2.65 -7.92 11.79
C THR A 3 -3.82 -8.04 10.81
N ARG A 4 -4.70 -9.02 11.04
CA ARG A 4 -6.02 -9.16 10.38
C ARG A 4 -6.91 -7.89 10.47
N SER A 5 -6.47 -6.86 11.19
CA SER A 5 -7.21 -5.67 11.58
C SER A 5 -7.55 -4.71 10.45
N LEU A 6 -6.95 -4.83 9.26
CA LEU A 6 -7.25 -3.95 8.13
C LEU A 6 -8.29 -4.53 7.16
N ILE A 7 -8.64 -5.80 7.29
CA ILE A 7 -9.61 -6.47 6.41
C ILE A 7 -11.00 -5.85 6.64
N GLY A 8 -11.66 -5.42 5.55
CA GLY A 8 -12.99 -4.79 5.60
C GLY A 8 -12.99 -3.31 6.00
N THR A 9 -11.83 -2.74 6.34
CA THR A 9 -11.72 -1.29 6.61
C THR A 9 -11.68 -0.48 5.31
N ASN A 10 -12.13 0.77 5.36
CA ASN A 10 -12.03 1.67 4.23
C ASN A 10 -10.55 2.05 4.00
N ALA A 11 -9.97 1.64 2.88
CA ALA A 11 -8.58 1.93 2.55
C ALA A 11 -8.29 3.44 2.40
N SER A 12 -9.30 4.27 2.18
CA SER A 12 -9.16 5.73 2.14
C SER A 12 -8.90 6.36 3.51
N THR A 13 -8.79 5.58 4.58
CA THR A 13 -8.37 6.09 5.91
C THR A 13 -6.93 5.69 6.25
N LEU A 14 -6.25 4.96 5.36
CA LEU A 14 -4.87 4.54 5.55
C LEU A 14 -3.92 5.67 5.15
N ILE A 15 -3.56 6.48 6.14
CA ILE A 15 -2.64 7.60 5.98
C ILE A 15 -1.28 7.19 6.52
N ASP A 16 -0.24 7.33 5.71
CA ASP A 16 1.14 7.09 6.15
C ASP A 16 1.67 8.25 7.03
N PRO A 17 2.82 8.09 7.71
CA PRO A 17 3.37 9.16 8.54
C PRO A 17 3.72 10.45 7.79
N GLY A 18 3.85 10.40 6.46
CA GLY A 18 4.06 11.58 5.60
C GLY A 18 2.76 12.26 5.17
N GLY A 19 1.60 11.76 5.58
CA GLY A 19 0.29 12.29 5.23
C GLY A 19 -0.31 11.72 3.93
N LEU A 20 0.35 10.74 3.30
CA LEU A 20 -0.15 10.13 2.07
C LEU A 20 -1.27 9.13 2.37
N ASN A 21 -2.41 9.32 1.71
CA ASN A 21 -3.49 8.34 1.70
C ASN A 21 -3.17 7.20 0.74
N ILE A 22 -2.77 6.05 1.28
CA ILE A 22 -2.25 4.91 0.52
C ILE A 22 -3.33 4.31 -0.37
N GLY A 23 -4.56 4.16 0.13
CA GLY A 23 -5.69 3.62 -0.63
C GLY A 23 -6.04 4.51 -1.83
N ASN A 24 -6.14 5.82 -1.62
CA ASN A 24 -6.41 6.77 -2.70
C ASN A 24 -5.25 6.85 -3.70
N ALA A 25 -4.00 6.79 -3.23
CA ALA A 25 -2.83 6.79 -4.10
C ALA A 25 -2.79 5.54 -5.02
N ALA A 26 -3.11 4.36 -4.47
CA ALA A 26 -3.24 3.15 -5.25
C ALA A 26 -4.42 3.23 -6.23
N LEU A 27 -5.59 3.70 -5.77
CA LEU A 27 -6.78 3.85 -6.61
C LEU A 27 -6.54 4.79 -7.81
N ALA A 28 -5.83 5.89 -7.60
CA ALA A 28 -5.54 6.87 -8.65
C ALA A 28 -4.53 6.37 -9.69
N LYS A 29 -3.65 5.44 -9.33
CA LYS A 29 -2.53 4.99 -10.19
C LYS A 29 -2.70 3.60 -10.79
N ALA A 30 -3.39 2.69 -10.10
CA ALA A 30 -3.44 1.29 -10.49
C ALA A 30 -4.16 1.12 -11.84
N THR A 31 -3.49 0.43 -12.76
CA THR A 31 -4.07 0.04 -14.06
C THR A 31 -3.97 -1.47 -14.24
N ALA A 32 -4.61 -2.00 -15.27
CA ALA A 32 -4.46 -3.42 -15.64
C ALA A 32 -3.02 -3.78 -16.06
N LYS A 33 -2.21 -2.79 -16.47
CA LYS A 33 -0.78 -2.98 -16.78
C LYS A 33 0.11 -2.82 -15.54
N GLY A 34 -0.45 -2.40 -14.42
CA GLY A 34 0.26 -2.10 -13.18
C GLY A 34 0.82 -0.69 -13.11
N ALA A 35 1.14 -0.26 -11.89
CA ALA A 35 1.80 1.00 -11.60
C ALA A 35 2.59 0.93 -10.28
N TRP A 36 3.64 1.73 -10.16
CA TRP A 36 4.39 1.90 -8.91
C TRP A 36 3.70 2.90 -7.98
N VAL A 37 3.65 2.56 -6.69
CA VAL A 37 3.16 3.40 -5.60
C VAL A 37 4.20 3.40 -4.48
N ASP A 38 4.70 4.59 -4.13
CA ASP A 38 5.61 4.81 -3.01
C ASP A 38 4.85 5.35 -1.80
N TYR A 39 5.12 4.79 -0.61
CA TYR A 39 4.48 5.18 0.65
C TYR A 39 5.29 4.66 1.85
N GLY A 40 5.03 5.20 3.04
CA GLY A 40 5.54 4.63 4.30
C GLY A 40 4.72 3.42 4.75
N TRP A 41 5.36 2.29 5.07
CA TRP A 41 4.68 1.12 5.62
C TRP A 41 5.48 0.44 6.72
N LYS A 42 4.78 -0.19 7.67
CA LYS A 42 5.42 -0.98 8.72
C LYS A 42 6.21 -2.14 8.10
N ASP A 43 7.50 -2.19 8.35
CA ASP A 43 8.34 -3.35 8.09
C ASP A 43 7.95 -4.48 9.07
N PRO A 44 7.55 -5.66 8.58
CA PRO A 44 7.19 -6.77 9.44
C PRO A 44 8.36 -7.34 10.27
N ILE A 45 9.61 -7.10 9.88
CA ILE A 45 10.81 -7.58 10.58
C ILE A 45 11.17 -6.64 11.74
N THR A 46 11.35 -5.34 11.46
CA THR A 46 11.78 -4.37 12.47
C THR A 46 10.62 -3.72 13.23
N GLY A 47 9.39 -3.80 12.69
CA GLY A 47 8.22 -3.12 13.23
C GLY A 47 8.19 -1.61 13.02
N LYS A 48 9.24 -1.02 12.41
CA LYS A 48 9.32 0.41 12.12
C LYS A 48 8.58 0.74 10.84
N VAL A 49 8.04 1.94 10.74
CA VAL A 49 7.54 2.45 9.45
C VAL A 49 8.74 2.90 8.63
N VAL A 50 8.90 2.32 7.45
CA VAL A 50 9.99 2.64 6.52
C VAL A 50 9.43 2.87 5.11
N PRO A 51 10.15 3.57 4.22
CA PRO A 51 9.73 3.74 2.84
C PRO A 51 9.54 2.39 2.14
N LYS A 52 8.49 2.28 1.33
CA LYS A 52 8.16 1.08 0.55
C LYS A 52 7.72 1.48 -0.86
N SER A 53 8.17 0.70 -1.85
CA SER A 53 7.62 0.77 -3.23
C SER A 53 6.81 -0.48 -3.49
N SER A 54 5.56 -0.33 -3.95
CA SER A 54 4.71 -1.45 -4.34
C SER A 54 4.26 -1.33 -5.79
N TRP A 55 4.29 -2.46 -6.50
CA TRP A 55 3.65 -2.65 -7.78
C TRP A 55 2.17 -2.98 -7.54
N ALA A 56 1.27 -2.14 -8.04
CA ALA A 56 -0.16 -2.25 -7.88
C ALA A 56 -0.85 -2.51 -9.22
N VAL A 57 -1.65 -3.58 -9.32
CA VAL A 57 -2.37 -3.99 -10.54
C VAL A 57 -3.87 -4.00 -10.30
N LEU A 58 -4.62 -3.29 -11.16
CA LEU A 58 -6.08 -3.32 -11.17
C LEU A 58 -6.57 -4.53 -11.96
N HIS A 59 -7.36 -5.40 -11.32
CA HIS A 59 -7.97 -6.56 -11.96
C HIS A 59 -9.40 -6.76 -11.43
N LYS A 60 -10.39 -6.67 -12.32
CA LYS A 60 -11.82 -6.91 -12.02
C LYS A 60 -12.33 -6.16 -10.78
N GLY A 61 -11.96 -4.89 -10.64
CA GLY A 61 -12.40 -4.04 -9.52
C GLY A 61 -11.58 -4.21 -8.23
N TYR A 62 -10.56 -5.08 -8.22
CA TYR A 62 -9.63 -5.24 -7.11
C TYR A 62 -8.24 -4.72 -7.47
N ILE A 63 -7.54 -4.14 -6.50
CA ILE A 63 -6.14 -3.77 -6.65
C ILE A 63 -5.28 -4.77 -5.87
N PHE A 64 -4.41 -5.47 -6.59
CA PHE A 64 -3.42 -6.38 -6.02
C PHE A 64 -2.08 -5.67 -5.93
N GLY A 65 -1.42 -5.77 -4.77
CA GLY A 65 -0.16 -5.08 -4.50
C GLY A 65 0.92 -6.02 -3.95
N CYS A 66 2.13 -5.92 -4.50
CA CYS A 66 3.34 -6.54 -3.94
C CYS A 66 4.47 -5.51 -3.95
N GLY A 67 5.36 -5.52 -2.96
CA GLY A 67 6.36 -4.47 -2.86
C GLY A 67 7.52 -4.80 -1.96
N VAL A 68 8.52 -3.92 -2.02
CA VAL A 68 9.80 -4.02 -1.31
C VAL A 68 9.95 -2.84 -0.37
N HIS A 69 10.31 -3.12 0.88
CA HIS A 69 10.74 -2.10 1.84
C HIS A 69 12.16 -1.64 1.47
N LYS A 70 12.39 -0.34 1.51
CA LYS A 70 13.70 0.25 1.21
C LYS A 70 14.59 0.15 2.48
N PRO A 71 15.92 0.05 2.30
CA PRO A 71 16.88 0.06 3.41
C PRO A 71 16.74 1.29 4.32
#